data_AF-A0A356FV29-F1
#
_entry.id   AF-A0A356FV29-F1
#
_cell.length_a   1.000
_cell.length_b   1.000
_cell.length_c   1.000
_cell.angle_alpha   90.00
_cell.angle_beta   90.00
_cell.angle_gamma   90.00
#
_symmetry.space_group_name_H-M   'P 1'
#
loop_
_entity.id
_entity.type
_entity.pdbx_description
1 polymer ?
#
loop_
_entity_poly.entity_id
_entity_poly.type
_entity_poly.pdbx_seq_one_letter_code
_entity_poly.pdbx_strand_id
1 'polypeptide(L)'
;MCLESGVELECRTTLDPRVITKDELLPMAEKLAAKGVKTYAMQELRPHPNDKTAPALEQRTAFFTDEKLLERLRGLFNDLVIRRA
;
A
#
# COMPACT_ATOMS: atom_id res chain seq x y z
N MET A 1 -12.67 8.01 -17.46
CA MET A 1 -11.66 7.64 -16.44
C MET A 1 -12.33 6.85 -15.31
N CYS A 2 -11.71 5.87 -14.64
CA CYS A 2 -12.40 5.00 -13.65
C CYS A 2 -13.17 5.79 -12.57
N LEU A 3 -12.62 6.92 -12.12
CA LEU A 3 -13.25 7.80 -11.12
C LEU A 3 -14.50 8.53 -11.62
N GLU A 4 -14.68 8.69 -12.93
CA GLU A 4 -15.86 9.33 -13.52
C GLU A 4 -17.06 8.38 -13.62
N SER A 5 -16.86 7.09 -13.32
CA SER A 5 -17.93 6.09 -13.39
C SER A 5 -18.97 6.24 -12.27
N GLY A 6 -18.69 7.06 -11.25
CA GLY A 6 -19.52 7.15 -10.03
C GLY A 6 -19.43 5.92 -9.12
N VAL A 7 -18.66 4.89 -9.51
CA VAL A 7 -18.37 3.71 -8.70
C VAL A 7 -17.17 3.99 -7.79
N GLU A 8 -17.24 3.52 -6.55
CA GLU A 8 -16.12 3.62 -5.62
C GLU A 8 -14.89 2.89 -6.15
N LEU A 9 -13.75 3.57 -6.11
CA LEU A 9 -12.47 3.04 -6.54
C LEU A 9 -11.58 2.79 -5.34
N GLU A 10 -11.30 1.52 -5.07
CA GLU A 10 -10.21 1.09 -4.20
C GLU A 10 -8.93 0.94 -5.04
N CYS A 11 -7.83 1.58 -4.60
CA CYS A 11 -6.50 1.28 -5.11
C CYS A 11 -5.75 0.42 -4.09
N ARG A 12 -5.18 -0.69 -4.56
CA ARG A 12 -4.44 -1.64 -3.70
C ARG A 12 -3.01 -1.76 -4.16
N THR A 13 -2.09 -1.73 -3.20
CA THR A 13 -0.66 -1.94 -3.42
C THR A 13 -0.18 -3.13 -2.61
N THR A 14 0.38 -4.13 -3.30
CA THR A 14 1.13 -5.21 -2.66
C THR A 14 2.52 -4.69 -2.31
N LEU A 15 2.86 -4.70 -1.02
CA LEU A 15 4.12 -4.16 -0.50
C LEU A 15 5.21 -5.22 -0.57
N ASP A 16 5.72 -5.43 -1.78
CA ASP A 16 6.94 -6.20 -2.00
C ASP A 16 8.15 -5.26 -1.90
N PRO A 17 9.04 -5.42 -0.90
CA PRO A 17 10.21 -4.55 -0.72
C PRO A 17 11.22 -4.66 -1.88
N ARG A 18 11.08 -5.63 -2.79
CA ARG A 18 11.89 -5.70 -4.03
C ARG A 18 11.38 -4.77 -5.12
N VAL A 19 10.13 -4.29 -5.01
CA VAL A 19 9.43 -3.51 -6.05
C VAL A 19 9.17 -2.08 -5.61
N ILE A 20 8.90 -1.85 -4.32
CA ILE A 20 8.60 -0.52 -3.79
C ILE A 20 9.24 -0.33 -2.43
N THR A 21 9.81 0.85 -2.22
CA THR A 21 10.34 1.30 -0.93
C THR A 21 9.32 2.15 -0.18
N LYS A 22 9.55 2.41 1.11
CA LYS A 22 8.70 3.32 1.89
C LYS A 22 8.72 4.75 1.33
N ASP A 23 9.89 5.19 0.88
CA ASP A 23 10.11 6.52 0.32
C ASP A 23 9.41 6.70 -1.03
N GLU A 24 9.16 5.61 -1.77
CA GLU A 24 8.37 5.63 -3.01
C GLU A 24 6.87 5.45 -2.76
N LEU A 25 6.50 4.71 -1.72
CA LEU A 25 5.10 4.42 -1.38
C LEU A 25 4.32 5.70 -1.09
N LEU A 26 4.87 6.61 -0.27
CA LEU A 26 4.17 7.81 0.16
C LEU A 26 3.90 8.79 -1.01
N PRO A 27 4.88 9.18 -1.84
CA PRO A 27 4.62 10.02 -3.01
C PRO A 27 3.64 9.39 -4.01
N MET A 28 3.63 8.06 -4.13
CA MET A 28 2.67 7.35 -4.98
C MET A 28 1.25 7.44 -4.38
N ALA A 29 1.10 7.22 -3.08
CA ALA A 29 -0.15 7.37 -2.37
C ALA A 29 -0.69 8.81 -2.44
N GLU A 30 0.16 9.82 -2.28
CA GLU A 30 -0.20 11.24 -2.43
C GLU A 30 -0.75 11.54 -3.84
N LYS A 31 -0.14 10.97 -4.89
CA LYS A 31 -0.66 11.09 -6.26
C LYS A 31 -2.02 10.42 -6.45
N LEU A 32 -2.28 9.29 -5.79
CA LEU A 32 -3.60 8.63 -5.83
C LEU A 32 -4.66 9.48 -5.11
N ALA A 33 -4.35 9.98 -3.92
CA ALA A 33 -5.24 10.86 -3.17
C ALA A 33 -5.55 12.15 -3.96
N ALA A 34 -4.54 12.78 -4.56
CA ALA A 34 -4.70 13.97 -5.40
C ALA A 34 -5.57 13.73 -6.64
N LYS A 35 -5.66 12.48 -7.11
CA LYS A 35 -6.57 12.09 -8.21
C LYS A 35 -8.01 11.89 -7.74
N GLY A 36 -8.27 11.84 -6.43
CA GLY A 36 -9.60 11.63 -5.86
C GLY A 36 -9.90 10.20 -5.40
N VAL A 37 -8.88 9.34 -5.30
CA VAL A 37 -9.02 8.02 -4.68
C VAL A 37 -9.30 8.18 -3.19
N LYS A 38 -10.37 7.54 -2.69
CA LYS A 38 -10.79 7.65 -1.29
C LYS A 38 -10.40 6.45 -0.43
N THR A 39 -10.25 5.29 -1.06
CA THR A 39 -9.95 4.02 -0.40
C THR A 39 -8.60 3.49 -0.89
N TYR A 40 -7.67 3.30 0.04
CA TYR A 40 -6.36 2.77 -0.25
C TYR A 40 -6.08 1.52 0.58
N ALA A 41 -5.68 0.44 -0.09
CA ALA A 41 -5.41 -0.84 0.54
C ALA A 41 -3.92 -1.20 0.48
N MET A 42 -3.32 -1.38 1.65
CA MET A 42 -1.98 -1.94 1.83
C MET A 42 -2.08 -3.46 1.98
N GLN A 43 -1.45 -4.19 1.07
CA GLN A 43 -1.46 -5.65 1.07
C GLN A 43 -0.06 -6.18 1.36
N GLU A 44 0.09 -6.98 2.42
CA GLU A 44 1.35 -7.66 2.72
C GLU A 44 1.70 -8.67 1.63
N LEU A 45 2.97 -8.69 1.22
CA LEU A 45 3.49 -9.70 0.30
C LEU A 45 3.40 -11.09 0.94
N ARG A 46 2.72 -12.00 0.25
CA ARG A 46 2.74 -13.45 0.52
C ARG A 46 3.63 -14.14 -0.51
N PRO A 47 4.86 -14.54 -0.14
CA PRO A 47 5.74 -15.25 -1.05
C PRO A 47 5.13 -16.56 -1.49
N HIS A 48 5.40 -16.94 -2.74
CA HIS A 48 5.09 -18.29 -3.19
C HIS A 48 6.02 -19.29 -2.47
N PRO A 49 5.54 -20.49 -2.08
CA PRO A 49 6.37 -21.48 -1.37
C PRO A 49 7.69 -21.85 -2.07
N ASN A 50 7.76 -21.67 -3.39
CA ASN A 50 8.95 -21.94 -4.21
C ASN A 50 9.81 -20.70 -4.53
N ASP A 51 9.45 -19.51 -4.03
CA ASP A 51 10.27 -18.31 -4.21
C ASP A 51 11.47 -18.34 -3.27
N LYS A 52 12.63 -18.72 -3.82
CA LYS A 52 13.91 -18.76 -3.09
C LYS A 52 14.51 -17.39 -2.80
N THR A 53 13.95 -16.34 -3.40
CA THR A 53 14.41 -14.94 -3.26
C THR A 53 13.43 -14.10 -2.46
N ALA A 54 12.51 -14.76 -1.75
CA ALA A 54 11.51 -14.10 -0.94
C ALA A 54 12.17 -13.22 0.13
N PRO A 55 11.77 -11.95 0.25
CA PRO A 55 12.26 -11.08 1.32
C PRO A 55 11.93 -11.66 2.70
N ALA A 56 12.82 -11.40 3.67
CA ALA A 56 12.63 -11.83 5.04
C ALA A 56 11.32 -11.25 5.61
N LEU A 57 10.72 -11.95 6.59
CA LEU A 57 9.46 -11.49 7.21
C LEU A 57 9.55 -10.05 7.71
N GLU A 58 10.65 -9.67 8.36
CA GLU A 58 10.88 -8.32 8.87
C GLU A 58 10.84 -7.26 7.75
N GLN A 59 11.40 -7.56 6.58
CA GLN A 59 11.38 -6.64 5.44
C GLN A 59 9.97 -6.48 4.87
N ARG A 60 9.18 -7.57 4.86
CA ARG A 60 7.77 -7.56 4.40
C ARG A 60 6.85 -6.82 5.36
N THR A 61 7.12 -6.90 6.66
CA THR A 61 6.31 -6.25 7.69
C THR A 61 6.75 -4.82 8.01
N ALA A 62 7.94 -4.39 7.57
CA ALA A 62 8.51 -3.09 7.88
C ALA A 62 7.64 -1.88 7.50
N PHE A 63 6.80 -2.00 6.46
CA PHE A 63 5.84 -0.96 6.07
C PHE A 63 4.70 -0.77 7.08
N PHE A 64 4.32 -1.86 7.75
CA PHE A 64 3.19 -1.92 8.67
C PHE A 64 3.58 -1.63 10.12
N THR A 65 4.88 -1.55 10.41
CA THR A 65 5.41 -1.15 11.72
C THR A 65 5.94 0.28 11.73
N ASP A 66 5.83 0.99 10.61
CA ASP A 66 6.27 2.38 10.47
C ASP A 66 5.12 3.33 10.80
N GLU A 67 5.00 3.70 12.07
CA GLU A 67 3.89 4.53 12.55
C GLU A 67 3.79 5.88 11.84
N LYS A 68 4.93 6.50 11.49
CA LYS A 68 4.94 7.78 10.79
C LYS A 68 4.35 7.64 9.39
N LEU A 69 4.74 6.60 8.66
CA LEU A 69 4.18 6.31 7.35
C LEU A 69 2.67 6.03 7.44
N LEU A 70 2.24 5.22 8.40
CA LEU A 70 0.83 4.88 8.59
C LEU A 70 -0.01 6.10 8.96
N GLU A 71 0.47 6.96 9.85
CA GLU A 71 -0.20 8.21 10.22
C GLU A 71 -0.38 9.11 8.99
N ARG A 72 0.66 9.26 8.17
CA ARG A 72 0.58 10.03 6.92
C ARG A 72 -0.43 9.45 5.94
N LEU A 73 -0.45 8.13 5.76
CA LEU A 73 -1.42 7.46 4.88
C LEU A 73 -2.86 7.59 5.39
N ARG A 74 -3.09 7.48 6.70
CA ARG A 74 -4.43 7.70 7.31
C ARG A 74 -4.92 9.13 7.09
N GLY A 75 -4.03 10.12 7.01
CA GLY A 75 -4.39 11.50 6.69
C GLY A 75 -4.72 11.76 5.23
N LEU A 76 -4.36 10.86 4.31
CA LEU A 76 -4.55 11.03 2.86
C LEU A 76 -5.85 10.41 2.33
N PHE A 77 -6.37 9.37 2.99
CA PHE A 77 -7.50 8.58 2.51
C PHE A 77 -8.60 8.52 3.56
N ASN A 78 -9.85 8.44 3.10
CA ASN A 78 -10.99 8.23 4.00
C ASN A 78 -10.91 6.84 4.62
N ASP A 79 -10.56 5.84 3.81
CA ASP A 79 -10.47 4.45 4.22
C ASP A 79 -9.09 3.89 3.89
N LEU A 80 -8.28 3.71 4.94
CA LEU A 80 -7.02 2.98 4.84
C LEU A 80 -7.24 1.52 5.28
N VAL A 81 -7.16 0.60 4.33
CA VAL A 81 -7.33 -0.84 4.59
C VAL A 81 -5.97 -1.51 4.70
N ILE A 82 -5.71 -2.20 5.80
CA ILE A 82 -4.47 -2.96 6.02
C ILE A 82 -4.78 -4.45 5.99
N ARG A 83 -4.17 -5.18 5.05
CA ARG A 83 -4.32 -6.64 4.90
C ARG A 83 -2.99 -7.33 5.14
N ARG A 84 -2.87 -7.95 6.32
CA ARG A 84 -1.70 -8.74 6.73
C ARG A 84 -1.87 -10.21 6.37
N ALA A 85 -0.75 -10.90 6.23
CA ALA A 85 -0.69 -12.32 5.88
C ALA A 85 -0.79 -13.25 7.10
#